data_AF-A0A7D6VZE4-F1
#
_entry.id   AF-A0A7D6VZE4-F1
#
_cell.length_a   1.000
_cell.length_b   1.000
_cell.length_c   1.000
_cell.angle_alpha   90.00
_cell.angle_beta   90.00
_cell.angle_gamma   90.00
#
_symmetry.space_group_name_H-M   'P 1'
#
loop_
_entity.id
_entity.type
_entity.pdbx_description
1 polymer ?
#
loop_
_entity_poly.entity_id
_entity_poly.type
_entity_poly.pdbx_seq_one_letter_code
_entity_poly.pdbx_strand_id
1 'polypeptide(L)'
;MTIKNQSTVLAVTNDYPKDKYNLLIPVKSMQELSSMYKIIVNEVQIDPDYNKANDVYVQTKGYKDSPDKLALTKTALSKLMTAAGINMVESRAIIPSTHQTAIEMAKAIGQAVPYDVRDIAHEVIIEVPEPSGQYRQIKATKEIIIEDLKAEYREQKKNMEIWEYGKKRPATEEEKEAAIEKQLTQFLSHKRAQCETKTLNRALREAMGIKATYTAEELGKPFIVAHTVPNLADPDLKQAVISRYAQSSSMLFPQRNEPKALEAPIQEQEEAEIIEAEIVAGCEKCGQVIEAIDDQWTVEAIVAYSKNKFRDKVYCPDCQKEILEAFRKSKEVKQ
;
A
#
# COMPACT_ATOMS: atom_id res chain seq x y z
N MET A 1 -39.73 -7.51 -25.64
CA MET A 1 -38.30 -7.28 -25.34
C MET A 1 -38.00 -7.87 -23.98
N THR A 2 -37.36 -9.04 -23.97
CA THR A 2 -37.10 -9.81 -22.75
C THR A 2 -35.83 -9.28 -22.11
N ILE A 3 -35.95 -8.51 -21.03
CA ILE A 3 -34.81 -8.04 -20.24
C ILE A 3 -34.22 -9.28 -19.57
N LYS A 4 -33.13 -9.81 -20.13
CA LYS A 4 -32.36 -10.87 -19.50
C LYS A 4 -31.63 -10.25 -18.30
N ASN A 5 -32.17 -10.46 -17.10
CA ASN A 5 -31.43 -10.33 -15.85
C ASN A 5 -30.31 -11.39 -15.87
N GLN A 6 -29.19 -11.07 -16.52
CA GLN A 6 -27.97 -11.84 -16.32
C GLN A 6 -27.44 -11.46 -14.94
N SER A 7 -27.26 -12.46 -14.07
CA SER A 7 -26.63 -12.29 -12.76
C SER A 7 -25.36 -11.47 -12.91
N THR A 8 -25.24 -10.37 -12.17
CA THR A 8 -24.23 -9.31 -12.35
C THR A 8 -22.78 -9.80 -12.33
N VAL A 9 -22.49 -10.94 -11.69
CA VAL A 9 -21.15 -11.58 -11.76
C VAL A 9 -20.85 -12.21 -13.12
N LEU A 10 -21.82 -12.79 -13.83
CA LEU A 10 -21.58 -13.28 -15.21
C LEU A 10 -21.24 -12.11 -16.14
N ALA A 11 -21.82 -10.93 -15.92
CA ALA A 11 -21.43 -9.72 -16.64
C ALA A 11 -19.98 -9.32 -16.30
N VAL A 12 -19.62 -9.21 -15.01
CA VAL A 12 -18.23 -8.89 -14.60
C VAL A 12 -17.23 -9.93 -15.11
N THR A 13 -17.54 -11.23 -15.08
CA THR A 13 -16.60 -12.25 -15.56
C THR A 13 -16.47 -12.26 -17.10
N ASN A 14 -17.50 -11.79 -17.83
CA ASN A 14 -17.46 -11.61 -19.28
C ASN A 14 -16.70 -10.33 -19.66
N ASP A 15 -16.88 -9.26 -18.88
CA ASP A 15 -16.23 -7.96 -19.09
C ASP A 15 -14.75 -8.01 -18.73
N TYR A 16 -14.37 -8.86 -17.77
CA TYR A 16 -12.99 -9.04 -17.29
C TYR A 16 -12.50 -10.48 -17.50
N PRO A 17 -12.00 -10.82 -18.71
CA PRO A 17 -11.46 -12.15 -18.98
C PRO A 17 -10.16 -12.42 -18.18
N LYS A 18 -10.01 -13.66 -17.68
CA LYS A 18 -8.85 -14.12 -16.89
C LYS A 18 -7.51 -13.98 -17.61
N ASP A 19 -7.54 -13.94 -18.93
CA ASP A 19 -6.33 -13.82 -19.75
C ASP A 19 -5.71 -12.43 -19.62
N LYS A 20 -6.53 -11.40 -19.33
CA LYS A 20 -6.14 -10.00 -19.23
C LYS A 20 -6.10 -9.48 -17.80
N TYR A 21 -6.87 -10.08 -16.88
CA TYR A 21 -7.06 -9.57 -15.52
C TYR A 21 -6.84 -10.64 -14.45
N ASN A 22 -6.31 -10.23 -13.30
CA ASN A 22 -6.24 -11.04 -12.08
C ASN A 22 -7.53 -10.85 -11.26
N LEU A 23 -8.51 -11.74 -11.43
CA LEU A 23 -9.79 -11.67 -10.72
C LEU A 23 -9.66 -12.12 -9.26
N LEU A 24 -9.92 -11.22 -8.32
CA LEU A 24 -10.00 -11.50 -6.88
C LEU A 24 -11.47 -11.48 -6.43
N ILE A 25 -12.29 -12.33 -7.05
CA ILE A 25 -13.71 -12.44 -6.71
C ILE A 25 -13.89 -13.52 -5.63
N PRO A 26 -14.41 -13.18 -4.45
CA PRO A 26 -14.49 -14.11 -3.32
C PRO A 26 -15.58 -15.20 -3.45
N VAL A 27 -16.28 -15.33 -4.58
CA VAL A 27 -17.38 -16.31 -4.75
C VAL A 27 -17.38 -16.99 -6.13
N LYS A 28 -17.66 -18.30 -6.15
CA LYS A 28 -17.80 -19.12 -7.37
C LYS A 28 -19.23 -19.12 -7.96
N SER A 29 -20.23 -18.74 -7.17
CA SER A 29 -21.63 -18.69 -7.60
C SER A 29 -22.35 -17.58 -6.85
N MET A 30 -23.12 -16.76 -7.56
CA MET A 30 -23.83 -15.62 -6.96
C MET A 30 -25.32 -15.96 -6.80
N GLN A 31 -25.87 -15.67 -5.62
CA GLN A 31 -27.32 -15.53 -5.42
C GLN A 31 -27.79 -14.19 -6.02
N GLU A 32 -29.06 -14.07 -6.41
CA GLU A 32 -29.58 -12.79 -6.89
C GLU A 32 -29.36 -11.70 -5.84
N LEU A 33 -28.66 -10.65 -6.23
CA LEU A 33 -28.40 -9.50 -5.40
C LEU A 33 -29.70 -8.71 -5.21
N SER A 34 -30.03 -8.39 -3.96
CA SER A 34 -31.11 -7.45 -3.68
C SER A 34 -30.82 -6.08 -4.31
N SER A 35 -31.85 -5.39 -4.79
CA SER A 35 -31.76 -4.01 -5.32
C SER A 35 -31.17 -3.01 -4.31
N MET A 36 -31.12 -3.39 -3.03
CA MET A 36 -30.54 -2.63 -1.94
C MET A 36 -29.01 -2.50 -2.04
N TYR A 37 -28.34 -3.36 -2.80
CA TYR A 37 -26.89 -3.39 -2.92
C TYR A 37 -26.43 -3.21 -4.37
N LYS A 38 -25.35 -2.46 -4.56
CA LYS A 38 -24.64 -2.28 -5.83
C LYS A 38 -23.26 -2.91 -5.74
N ILE A 39 -22.83 -3.63 -6.77
CA ILE A 39 -21.44 -4.07 -6.89
C ILE A 39 -20.59 -2.92 -7.43
N ILE A 40 -19.49 -2.62 -6.74
CA ILE A 40 -18.40 -1.78 -7.24
C ILE A 40 -17.26 -2.70 -7.65
N VAL A 41 -16.71 -2.44 -8.83
CA VAL A 41 -15.53 -3.11 -9.35
C VAL A 41 -14.38 -2.11 -9.38
N ASN A 42 -13.30 -2.42 -8.68
CA ASN A 42 -12.09 -1.62 -8.61
C ASN A 42 -10.96 -2.33 -9.36
N GLU A 43 -10.25 -1.57 -10.19
CA GLU A 43 -9.05 -2.01 -10.86
C GLU A 43 -7.81 -1.52 -10.08
N VAL A 44 -6.92 -2.45 -9.74
CA VAL A 44 -5.70 -2.18 -8.99
C VAL A 44 -4.50 -2.66 -9.79
N GLN A 45 -3.70 -1.71 -10.28
CA GLN A 45 -2.43 -2.02 -10.90
C GLN A 45 -1.33 -2.17 -9.84
N ILE A 46 -0.55 -3.24 -9.95
CA ILE A 46 0.63 -3.49 -9.12
C ILE A 46 1.85 -3.35 -10.02
N ASP A 47 2.82 -2.55 -9.60
CA ASP A 47 4.06 -2.38 -10.35
C ASP A 47 4.99 -3.58 -10.13
N PRO A 48 5.41 -4.31 -11.19
CA PRO A 48 6.31 -5.44 -11.07
C PRO A 48 7.80 -5.05 -10.89
N ASP A 49 8.17 -3.78 -11.04
CA ASP A 49 9.55 -3.31 -10.88
C ASP A 49 9.95 -3.22 -9.40
N TYR A 50 10.58 -4.29 -8.91
CA TYR A 50 11.09 -4.38 -7.54
C TYR A 50 12.26 -3.42 -7.23
N ASN A 51 12.83 -2.70 -8.21
CA ASN A 51 13.92 -1.74 -7.97
C ASN A 51 13.41 -0.31 -7.77
N LYS A 52 12.25 0.03 -8.35
CA LYS A 52 11.69 1.39 -8.31
C LYS A 52 10.43 1.48 -7.47
N ALA A 53 9.56 0.48 -7.58
CA ALA A 53 8.31 0.44 -6.87
C ALA A 53 8.41 -0.47 -5.63
N ASN A 54 7.82 -0.01 -4.52
CA ASN A 54 7.77 -0.76 -3.27
C ASN A 54 6.58 -1.74 -3.22
N ASP A 55 6.08 -2.17 -4.37
CA ASP A 55 4.90 -3.03 -4.48
C ASP A 55 5.25 -4.53 -4.44
N VAL A 56 6.45 -4.89 -4.89
CA VAL A 56 6.90 -6.28 -4.97
C VAL A 56 8.34 -6.45 -4.50
N TYR A 57 8.68 -7.67 -4.09
CA TYR A 57 10.06 -8.08 -3.80
C TYR A 57 10.36 -9.44 -4.41
N VAL A 58 11.62 -9.68 -4.74
CA VAL A 58 12.05 -10.98 -5.29
C VAL A 58 12.07 -12.02 -4.18
N GLN A 59 11.20 -13.03 -4.27
CA GLN A 59 11.19 -14.15 -3.32
C GLN A 59 12.10 -15.28 -3.78
N THR A 60 12.14 -15.56 -5.08
CA THR A 60 13.04 -16.56 -5.66
C THR A 60 13.54 -16.05 -6.98
N LYS A 61 14.86 -15.96 -7.11
CA LYS A 61 15.48 -15.63 -8.40
C LYS A 61 15.23 -16.76 -9.39
N GLY A 62 14.86 -16.36 -10.60
CA GLY A 62 14.79 -17.24 -11.75
C GLY A 62 16.16 -17.89 -12.00
N TYR A 63 16.13 -19.11 -12.52
CA TYR A 63 17.33 -19.79 -12.98
C TYR A 63 17.29 -19.93 -14.50
N LYS A 64 18.34 -19.45 -15.17
CA LYS A 64 18.45 -19.40 -16.63
C LYS A 64 17.24 -18.70 -17.26
N ASP A 65 16.46 -19.42 -18.06
CA ASP A 65 15.31 -18.90 -18.81
C ASP A 65 14.01 -18.86 -17.98
N SER A 66 14.07 -19.26 -16.70
CA SER A 66 12.91 -19.14 -15.81
C SER A 66 12.80 -17.72 -15.26
N PRO A 67 11.62 -17.08 -15.27
CA PRO A 67 11.44 -15.73 -14.74
C PRO A 67 11.57 -15.69 -13.21
N ASP A 68 11.90 -14.51 -12.69
CA ASP A 68 11.89 -14.23 -11.26
C ASP A 68 10.49 -14.42 -10.66
N LYS A 69 10.43 -15.01 -9.46
CA LYS A 69 9.20 -15.13 -8.68
C LYS A 69 9.12 -13.98 -7.68
N LEU A 70 8.17 -13.09 -7.94
CA LEU A 70 7.91 -11.88 -7.18
C LEU A 70 6.81 -12.12 -6.15
N ALA A 71 6.98 -11.58 -4.94
CA ALA A 71 5.97 -11.59 -3.90
C ALA A 71 5.49 -10.17 -3.62
N LEU A 72 4.19 -10.04 -3.33
CA LEU A 72 3.58 -8.75 -2.98
C LEU A 72 4.08 -8.27 -1.62
N THR A 73 4.47 -7.00 -1.55
CA THR A 73 4.84 -6.34 -0.29
C THR A 73 3.61 -5.98 0.53
N LYS A 74 3.83 -5.47 1.75
CA LYS A 74 2.78 -4.85 2.57
C LYS A 74 2.05 -3.72 1.83
N THR A 75 2.78 -2.92 1.04
CA THR A 75 2.20 -1.77 0.31
C THR A 75 1.21 -2.24 -0.75
N ALA A 76 1.59 -3.23 -1.56
CA ALA A 76 0.70 -3.80 -2.57
C ALA A 76 -0.52 -4.47 -1.93
N LEU A 77 -0.33 -5.26 -0.87
CA LEU A 77 -1.43 -5.89 -0.15
C LEU A 77 -2.37 -4.85 0.49
N SER A 78 -1.85 -3.73 0.97
CA SER A 78 -2.66 -2.63 1.50
C SER A 78 -3.49 -1.95 0.42
N LYS A 79 -2.94 -1.74 -0.78
CA LYS A 79 -3.69 -1.22 -1.94
C LYS A 79 -4.88 -2.13 -2.27
N LEU A 80 -4.64 -3.43 -2.32
CA LEU A 80 -5.68 -4.43 -2.56
C LEU A 80 -6.72 -4.47 -1.43
N MET A 81 -6.28 -4.41 -0.16
CA MET A 81 -7.17 -4.35 1.00
C MET A 81 -8.14 -3.17 0.92
N THR A 82 -7.63 -1.98 0.62
CA THR A 82 -8.45 -0.77 0.46
C THR A 82 -9.42 -0.90 -0.71
N ALA A 83 -8.96 -1.39 -1.87
CA ALA A 83 -9.81 -1.60 -3.03
C ALA A 83 -10.90 -2.67 -2.79
N ALA A 84 -10.63 -3.64 -1.92
CA ALA A 84 -11.57 -4.69 -1.52
C ALA A 84 -12.58 -4.24 -0.46
N GLY A 85 -12.43 -3.04 0.12
CA GLY A 85 -13.25 -2.61 1.25
C GLY A 85 -13.08 -3.51 2.49
N ILE A 86 -11.92 -4.14 2.63
CA ILE A 86 -11.61 -5.01 3.77
C ILE A 86 -11.26 -4.15 4.98
N ASN A 87 -11.91 -4.40 6.10
CA ASN A 87 -11.67 -3.70 7.35
C ASN A 87 -10.93 -4.60 8.34
N MET A 88 -9.96 -4.04 9.06
CA MET A 88 -9.31 -4.72 10.17
C MET A 88 -10.10 -4.44 11.45
N VAL A 89 -10.73 -5.48 12.00
CA VAL A 89 -11.59 -5.39 13.19
C VAL A 89 -10.75 -5.43 14.46
N GLU A 90 -9.82 -6.38 14.52
CA GLU A 90 -8.98 -6.60 15.69
C GLU A 90 -7.55 -6.95 15.25
N SER A 91 -6.57 -6.37 15.95
CA SER A 91 -5.15 -6.71 15.84
C SER A 91 -4.57 -6.75 17.24
N ARG A 92 -4.16 -7.92 17.72
CA ARG A 92 -3.62 -8.07 19.08
C ARG A 92 -2.56 -9.16 19.19
N ALA A 93 -1.64 -8.95 20.13
CA ALA A 93 -0.72 -10.00 20.54
C ALA A 93 -1.46 -11.07 21.34
N ILE A 94 -1.12 -12.34 21.10
CA ILE A 94 -1.65 -13.49 21.83
C ILE A 94 -0.50 -14.29 22.46
N ILE A 95 -0.83 -15.17 23.39
CA ILE A 95 0.15 -16.02 24.08
C ILE A 95 0.61 -17.13 23.12
N PRO A 96 1.92 -17.26 22.82
CA PRO A 96 2.47 -18.36 22.00
C PRO A 96 2.16 -19.74 22.58
N SER A 97 2.10 -20.76 21.72
CA SER A 97 1.87 -22.16 22.12
C SER A 97 2.90 -22.68 23.12
N THR A 98 4.17 -22.28 22.97
CA THR A 98 5.27 -22.61 23.91
C THR A 98 5.01 -22.03 25.30
N HIS A 99 4.50 -20.80 25.38
CA HIS A 99 4.17 -20.14 26.64
C HIS A 99 2.90 -20.73 27.26
N GLN A 100 1.90 -21.11 26.45
CA GLN A 100 0.70 -21.79 26.93
C GLN A 100 1.06 -23.12 27.59
N THR A 101 1.93 -23.91 26.95
CA THR A 101 2.43 -25.18 27.51
C THR A 101 3.14 -24.96 28.84
N ALA A 102 4.00 -23.93 28.93
CA ALA A 102 4.69 -23.58 30.16
C ALA A 102 3.72 -23.15 31.28
N ILE A 103 2.65 -22.41 30.95
CA ILE A 103 1.60 -22.01 31.89
C ILE A 103 0.85 -23.24 32.40
N GLU A 104 0.50 -24.19 31.53
CA GLU A 104 -0.20 -25.42 31.91
C GLU A 104 0.66 -26.29 32.84
N MET A 105 1.94 -26.47 32.52
CA MET A 105 2.88 -27.18 33.38
C MET A 105 3.06 -26.48 34.73
N ALA A 106 3.18 -25.15 34.74
CA ALA A 106 3.32 -24.37 35.96
C ALA A 106 2.09 -24.50 36.87
N LYS A 107 0.89 -24.52 36.29
CA LYS A 107 -0.37 -24.78 37.03
C LYS A 107 -0.42 -26.19 37.61
N ALA A 108 0.07 -27.19 36.87
CA ALA A 108 0.07 -28.58 37.33
C ALA A 108 1.07 -28.85 38.47
N ILE A 109 2.25 -28.22 38.41
CA ILE A 109 3.35 -28.43 39.38
C ILE A 109 3.25 -27.44 40.56
N GLY A 110 2.54 -26.33 40.39
CA GLY A 110 2.49 -25.24 41.38
C GLY A 110 3.80 -24.44 41.47
N GLN A 111 4.66 -24.54 40.46
CA GLN A 111 5.96 -23.85 40.38
C GLN A 111 6.15 -23.22 39.00
N ALA A 112 6.93 -22.14 38.93
CA ALA A 112 7.24 -21.50 37.67
C ALA A 112 8.14 -22.40 36.79
N VAL A 113 7.73 -22.58 35.52
CA VAL A 113 8.50 -23.32 34.51
C VAL A 113 9.25 -22.31 33.63
N PRO A 114 10.54 -22.52 33.34
CA PRO A 114 11.28 -21.63 32.44
C PRO A 114 10.73 -21.73 31.01
N TYR A 115 10.63 -20.60 30.32
CA TYR A 115 10.22 -20.51 28.92
C TYR A 115 10.96 -19.38 28.21
N ASP A 116 11.03 -19.42 26.88
CA ASP A 116 11.71 -18.35 26.10
C ASP A 116 10.78 -17.14 25.92
N VAL A 117 11.02 -16.09 26.70
CA VAL A 117 10.28 -14.81 26.63
C VAL A 117 10.36 -14.11 25.27
N ARG A 118 11.24 -14.56 24.37
CA ARG A 118 11.42 -13.94 23.06
C ARG A 118 10.39 -14.41 22.03
N ASP A 119 9.77 -15.58 22.23
CA ASP A 119 8.69 -16.07 21.36
C ASP A 119 7.53 -15.06 21.30
N ILE A 120 6.87 -15.01 20.15
CA ILE A 120 5.79 -14.06 19.90
C ILE A 120 4.69 -14.67 19.04
N ALA A 121 3.45 -14.37 19.37
CA ALA A 121 2.29 -14.74 18.57
C ALA A 121 1.33 -13.56 18.44
N HIS A 122 0.67 -13.47 17.30
CA HIS A 122 -0.24 -12.37 16.96
C HIS A 122 -1.48 -12.91 16.25
N GLU A 123 -2.59 -12.23 16.48
CA GLU A 123 -3.90 -12.55 15.93
C GLU A 123 -4.47 -11.31 15.25
N VAL A 124 -5.01 -11.50 14.03
CA VAL A 124 -5.72 -10.47 13.28
C VAL A 124 -7.07 -11.02 12.84
N ILE A 125 -8.11 -10.21 13.02
CA ILE A 125 -9.46 -10.47 12.52
C ILE A 125 -9.78 -9.38 11.49
N ILE A 126 -10.10 -9.81 10.28
CA ILE A 126 -10.53 -8.92 9.18
C ILE A 126 -11.96 -9.25 8.76
N GLU A 127 -12.66 -8.24 8.26
CA GLU A 127 -13.99 -8.35 7.67
C GLU A 127 -13.90 -8.10 6.17
N VAL A 128 -14.43 -9.05 5.40
CA VAL A 128 -14.46 -9.01 3.93
C VAL A 128 -15.91 -8.83 3.50
N PRO A 129 -16.24 -7.78 2.73
CA PRO A 129 -17.57 -7.61 2.15
C PRO A 129 -17.81 -8.66 1.07
N GLU A 130 -18.91 -9.41 1.19
CA GLU A 130 -19.31 -10.39 0.19
C GLU A 130 -20.35 -9.83 -0.78
N PRO A 131 -20.42 -10.37 -2.02
CA PRO A 131 -21.48 -10.02 -2.96
C PRO A 131 -22.90 -10.29 -2.48
N SER A 132 -23.11 -10.96 -1.34
CA SER A 132 -24.41 -11.12 -0.70
C SER A 132 -24.85 -9.90 0.12
N GLY A 133 -23.95 -8.92 0.33
CA GLY A 133 -24.16 -7.80 1.26
C GLY A 133 -23.83 -8.12 2.72
N GLN A 134 -23.39 -9.35 3.01
CA GLN A 134 -22.90 -9.77 4.31
C GLN A 134 -21.37 -9.57 4.42
N TYR A 135 -20.87 -9.51 5.66
CA TYR A 135 -19.44 -9.53 5.94
C TYR A 135 -19.01 -10.93 6.38
N ARG A 136 -17.96 -11.45 5.74
CA ARG A 136 -17.27 -12.67 6.19
C ARG A 136 -16.09 -12.29 7.06
N GLN A 137 -16.05 -12.81 8.28
CA GLN A 137 -14.91 -12.64 9.16
C GLN A 137 -13.85 -13.71 8.89
N ILE A 138 -12.60 -13.28 8.75
CA ILE A 138 -11.44 -14.17 8.67
C ILE A 138 -10.53 -13.87 9.85
N LYS A 139 -10.24 -14.93 10.61
CA LYS A 139 -9.29 -14.90 11.71
C LYS A 139 -8.02 -15.60 11.29
N ALA A 140 -6.91 -14.88 11.33
CA ALA A 140 -5.58 -15.42 11.08
C ALA A 140 -4.69 -15.26 12.31
N THR A 141 -3.87 -16.28 12.55
CA THR A 141 -2.84 -16.25 13.59
C THR A 141 -1.48 -16.53 13.00
N LYS A 142 -0.44 -15.94 13.59
CA LYS A 142 0.94 -16.31 13.31
C LYS A 142 1.72 -16.31 14.62
N GLU A 143 2.45 -17.39 14.84
CA GLU A 143 3.47 -17.47 15.87
C GLU A 143 4.86 -17.53 15.24
N ILE A 144 5.83 -17.01 15.97
CA ILE A 144 7.25 -17.03 15.65
C ILE A 144 7.96 -17.52 16.90
N ILE A 145 8.39 -18.77 16.86
CA ILE A 145 9.22 -19.40 17.88
C ILE A 145 10.68 -19.15 17.53
N ILE A 146 11.45 -18.67 18.50
CA ILE A 146 12.84 -18.25 18.25
C ILE A 146 13.73 -19.42 17.88
N GLU A 147 13.49 -20.59 18.46
CA GLU A 147 14.26 -21.79 18.14
C GLU A 147 14.05 -22.23 16.68
N ASP A 148 12.80 -22.26 16.23
CA ASP A 148 12.47 -22.57 14.83
C ASP A 148 13.08 -21.53 13.88
N LEU A 149 13.01 -20.24 14.23
CA LEU A 149 13.60 -19.17 13.44
C LEU A 149 15.14 -19.29 13.37
N LYS A 150 15.79 -19.68 14.46
CA LYS A 150 17.23 -19.96 14.48
C LYS A 150 17.57 -21.15 13.57
N ALA A 151 16.76 -22.22 13.59
CA ALA A 151 16.94 -23.36 12.71
C ALA A 151 16.79 -22.98 11.22
N GLU A 152 15.80 -22.14 10.88
CA GLU A 152 15.63 -21.58 9.54
C GLU A 152 16.88 -20.79 9.10
N TYR A 153 17.45 -19.97 9.99
CA TYR A 153 18.67 -19.22 9.70
C TYR A 153 19.91 -20.10 9.55
N ARG A 154 20.02 -21.20 10.31
CA ARG A 154 21.08 -22.20 10.14
C ARG A 154 21.03 -22.82 8.74
N GLU A 155 19.84 -23.21 8.26
CA GLU A 155 19.71 -23.79 6.93
C GLU A 155 20.02 -22.78 5.82
N GLN A 156 19.57 -21.52 5.96
CA GLN A 156 19.88 -20.44 5.01
C GLN A 156 21.40 -20.16 4.90
N LYS A 157 22.15 -20.34 6.00
CA LYS A 157 23.58 -20.04 6.07
C LYS A 157 24.49 -21.27 5.98
N LYS A 158 23.92 -22.44 5.69
CA LYS A 158 24.65 -23.71 5.55
C LYS A 158 25.82 -23.61 4.59
N ASN A 159 25.58 -22.98 3.44
CA ASN A 159 26.56 -22.77 2.35
C ASN A 159 27.10 -21.33 2.34
N MET A 160 27.13 -20.65 3.49
CA MET A 160 27.67 -19.30 3.59
C MET A 160 29.16 -19.29 3.26
N GLU A 161 29.54 -18.42 2.33
CA GLU A 161 30.93 -18.16 1.95
C GLU A 161 31.34 -16.76 2.41
N ILE A 162 32.59 -16.62 2.81
CA ILE A 162 33.18 -15.35 3.21
C ILE A 162 34.31 -15.02 2.24
N TRP A 163 34.39 -13.74 1.87
CA TRP A 163 35.48 -13.21 1.08
C TRP A 163 36.67 -12.90 1.97
N GLU A 164 37.80 -13.52 1.69
CA GLU A 164 39.04 -13.33 2.43
C GLU A 164 40.21 -13.28 1.44
N TYR A 165 41.03 -12.22 1.50
CA TYR A 165 42.19 -12.01 0.63
C TYR A 165 41.92 -12.26 -0.87
N GLY A 166 40.78 -11.76 -1.38
CA GLY A 166 40.39 -11.87 -2.80
C GLY A 166 39.93 -13.25 -3.24
N LYS A 167 39.77 -14.21 -2.31
CA LYS A 167 39.21 -15.54 -2.57
C LYS A 167 37.97 -15.76 -1.70
N LYS A 168 37.04 -16.59 -2.19
CA LYS A 168 35.92 -17.07 -1.38
C LYS A 168 36.34 -18.35 -0.68
N ARG A 169 36.07 -18.44 0.62
CA ARG A 169 36.17 -19.69 1.38
C ARG A 169 34.85 -19.99 2.07
N PRO A 170 34.55 -21.27 2.37
CA PRO A 170 33.44 -21.58 3.26
C PRO A 170 33.64 -20.92 4.63
N ALA A 171 32.55 -20.38 5.18
CA ALA A 171 32.55 -19.86 6.55
C ALA A 171 32.75 -20.98 7.56
N THR A 172 33.46 -20.70 8.65
CA THR A 172 33.54 -21.61 9.80
C THR A 172 32.19 -21.65 10.53
N GLU A 173 31.95 -22.69 11.34
CA GLU A 173 30.70 -22.78 12.12
C GLU A 173 30.54 -21.61 13.08
N GLU A 174 31.63 -21.13 13.70
CA GLU A 174 31.61 -19.95 14.58
C GLU A 174 31.20 -18.68 13.81
N GLU A 175 31.72 -18.48 12.59
CA GLU A 175 31.35 -17.34 11.75
C GLU A 175 29.88 -17.40 11.31
N LYS A 176 29.39 -18.61 10.99
CA LYS A 176 27.96 -18.84 10.69
C LYS A 176 27.10 -18.50 11.89
N GLU A 177 27.44 -19.00 13.09
CA GLU A 177 26.69 -18.73 14.31
C GLU A 177 26.71 -17.25 14.69
N ALA A 178 27.84 -16.57 14.58
CA ALA A 178 27.92 -15.12 14.80
C ALA A 178 27.03 -14.34 13.82
N ALA A 179 27.00 -14.75 12.55
CA ALA A 179 26.12 -14.14 11.55
C ALA A 179 24.64 -14.40 11.86
N ILE A 180 24.28 -15.60 12.34
CA ILE A 180 22.91 -15.96 12.74
C ILE A 180 22.49 -15.09 13.94
N GLU A 181 23.33 -14.96 14.96
CA GLU A 181 23.01 -14.19 16.16
C GLU A 181 22.82 -12.70 15.84
N LYS A 182 23.64 -12.14 14.93
CA LYS A 182 23.47 -10.76 14.44
C LYS A 182 22.11 -10.57 13.75
N GLN A 183 21.72 -11.51 12.89
CA GLN A 183 20.44 -11.46 12.18
C GLN A 183 19.26 -11.65 13.15
N LEU A 184 19.40 -12.54 14.13
CA LEU A 184 18.39 -12.72 15.17
C LEU A 184 18.24 -11.47 16.02
N THR A 185 19.32 -10.82 16.41
CA THR A 185 19.29 -9.56 17.17
C THR A 185 18.52 -8.47 16.41
N GLN A 186 18.78 -8.33 15.11
CA GLN A 186 18.03 -7.41 14.25
C GLN A 186 16.55 -7.81 14.09
N PHE A 187 16.25 -9.11 14.04
CA PHE A 187 14.87 -9.57 14.01
C PHE A 187 14.15 -9.24 15.34
N LEU A 188 14.80 -9.48 16.47
CA LEU A 188 14.24 -9.28 17.81
C LEU A 188 13.85 -7.81 18.07
N SER A 189 14.60 -6.84 17.54
CA SER A 189 14.24 -5.42 17.67
C SER A 189 12.92 -5.06 16.98
N HIS A 190 12.53 -5.80 15.94
CA HIS A 190 11.30 -5.55 15.18
C HIS A 190 10.29 -6.70 15.25
N LYS A 191 10.46 -7.65 16.17
CA LYS A 191 9.69 -8.91 16.20
C LYS A 191 8.18 -8.69 16.25
N ARG A 192 7.71 -7.66 16.97
CA ARG A 192 6.28 -7.30 17.08
C ARG A 192 5.72 -6.86 15.73
N ALA A 193 6.33 -5.84 15.13
CA ALA A 193 5.91 -5.31 13.84
C ALA A 193 5.97 -6.36 12.72
N GLN A 194 6.99 -7.22 12.75
CA GLN A 194 7.16 -8.32 11.80
C GLN A 194 6.07 -9.39 11.98
N CYS A 195 5.77 -9.80 13.21
CA CYS A 195 4.73 -10.79 13.49
C CYS A 195 3.34 -10.28 13.10
N GLU A 196 3.01 -9.04 13.47
CA GLU A 196 1.74 -8.39 13.11
C GLU A 196 1.58 -8.30 11.58
N THR A 197 2.59 -7.79 10.88
CA THR A 197 2.55 -7.67 9.41
C THR A 197 2.41 -9.04 8.74
N LYS A 198 3.12 -10.07 9.21
CA LYS A 198 2.98 -11.43 8.67
C LYS A 198 1.59 -12.02 8.92
N THR A 199 0.97 -11.71 10.06
CA THR A 199 -0.38 -12.16 10.39
C THR A 199 -1.42 -11.50 9.49
N LEU A 200 -1.33 -10.18 9.31
CA LEU A 200 -2.21 -9.44 8.41
C LEU A 200 -2.07 -9.95 6.96
N ASN A 201 -0.84 -10.11 6.46
CA ASN A 201 -0.60 -10.61 5.11
C ASN A 201 -1.17 -12.02 4.92
N ARG A 202 -1.16 -12.87 5.96
CA ARG A 202 -1.80 -14.19 5.94
C ARG A 202 -3.32 -14.06 5.81
N ALA A 203 -3.94 -13.20 6.62
CA ALA A 203 -5.39 -12.95 6.56
C ALA A 203 -5.82 -12.42 5.17
N LEU A 204 -5.08 -11.43 4.63
CA LEU A 204 -5.37 -10.83 3.34
C LEU A 204 -5.25 -11.83 2.18
N ARG A 205 -4.24 -12.71 2.22
CA ARG A 205 -4.07 -13.75 1.20
C ARG A 205 -5.20 -14.77 1.23
N GLU A 206 -5.67 -15.14 2.43
CA GLU A 206 -6.83 -16.02 2.61
C GLU A 206 -8.13 -15.36 2.15
N ALA A 207 -8.31 -14.07 2.46
CA ALA A 207 -9.49 -13.29 2.07
C ALA A 207 -9.67 -13.19 0.56
N MET A 208 -8.59 -12.84 -0.14
CA MET A 208 -8.62 -12.52 -1.57
C MET A 208 -8.22 -13.71 -2.46
N GLY A 209 -7.73 -14.82 -1.90
CA GLY A 209 -7.28 -15.98 -2.69
C GLY A 209 -6.02 -15.70 -3.52
N ILE A 210 -5.13 -14.84 -3.03
CA ILE A 210 -3.92 -14.39 -3.75
C ILE A 210 -2.85 -15.48 -3.70
N LYS A 211 -2.13 -15.68 -4.83
CA LYS A 211 -1.01 -16.62 -4.92
C LYS A 211 0.16 -16.18 -4.05
N ALA A 212 1.02 -17.13 -3.69
CA ALA A 212 2.20 -16.82 -2.88
C ALA A 212 3.22 -15.94 -3.61
N THR A 213 3.42 -16.24 -4.90
CA THR A 213 4.37 -15.60 -5.81
C THR A 213 3.74 -15.45 -7.20
N TYR A 214 4.19 -14.45 -7.94
CA TYR A 214 3.79 -14.12 -9.30
C TYR A 214 5.02 -13.93 -10.20
N THR A 215 4.84 -14.06 -11.51
CA THR A 215 5.83 -13.56 -12.49
C THR A 215 5.57 -12.09 -12.80
N ALA A 216 6.56 -11.39 -13.38
CA ALA A 216 6.39 -10.00 -13.83
C ALA A 216 5.27 -9.86 -14.87
N GLU A 217 5.11 -10.85 -15.75
CA GLU A 217 4.03 -10.89 -16.75
C GLU A 217 2.64 -11.05 -16.11
N GLU A 218 2.52 -11.89 -15.07
CA GLU A 218 1.27 -12.04 -14.33
C GLU A 218 0.89 -10.75 -13.59
N LEU A 219 1.87 -10.04 -13.02
CA LEU A 219 1.65 -8.78 -12.31
C LEU A 219 1.39 -7.60 -13.24
N GLY A 220 1.82 -7.69 -14.50
CA GLY A 220 1.44 -6.72 -15.52
C GLY A 220 -0.08 -6.66 -15.73
N LYS A 221 -0.80 -7.74 -15.41
CA LYS A 221 -2.27 -7.77 -15.45
C LYS A 221 -2.87 -7.09 -14.22
N PRO A 222 -3.77 -6.10 -14.40
CA PRO A 222 -4.43 -5.45 -13.30
C PRO A 222 -5.25 -6.43 -12.46
N PHE A 223 -5.31 -6.19 -11.16
CA PHE A 223 -6.16 -6.92 -10.23
C PHE A 223 -7.56 -6.31 -10.22
N ILE A 224 -8.56 -7.16 -10.39
CA ILE A 224 -9.96 -6.76 -10.35
C ILE A 224 -10.56 -7.23 -9.04
N VAL A 225 -11.02 -6.26 -8.26
CA VAL A 225 -11.59 -6.48 -6.94
C VAL A 225 -13.04 -6.00 -6.94
N ALA A 226 -13.97 -6.90 -6.63
CA ALA A 226 -15.38 -6.58 -6.58
C ALA A 226 -15.89 -6.67 -5.13
N HIS A 227 -16.60 -5.64 -4.68
CA HIS A 227 -17.28 -5.62 -3.39
C HIS A 227 -18.66 -4.97 -3.52
N THR A 228 -19.52 -5.18 -2.52
CA THR A 228 -20.88 -4.60 -2.49
C THR A 228 -20.92 -3.37 -1.60
N VAL A 229 -21.71 -2.39 -2.03
CA VAL A 229 -22.06 -1.22 -1.24
C VAL A 229 -23.58 -1.04 -1.22
N PRO A 230 -24.13 -0.42 -0.17
CA PRO A 230 -25.54 -0.02 -0.16
C PRO A 230 -25.85 0.91 -1.34
N ASN A 231 -26.96 0.69 -2.01
CA ASN A 231 -27.43 1.51 -3.10
C ASN A 231 -28.12 2.78 -2.57
N LEU A 232 -27.37 3.88 -2.46
CA LEU A 232 -27.88 5.16 -1.96
C LEU A 232 -28.77 5.93 -2.97
N ALA A 233 -29.02 5.38 -4.15
CA ALA A 233 -29.97 5.95 -5.10
C ALA A 233 -31.43 5.79 -4.63
N ASP A 234 -31.70 4.80 -3.78
CA ASP A 234 -33.01 4.60 -3.18
C ASP A 234 -33.22 5.59 -2.01
N PRO A 235 -34.27 6.45 -2.06
CA PRO A 235 -34.54 7.45 -1.03
C PRO A 235 -34.72 6.87 0.38
N ASP A 236 -35.35 5.69 0.49
CA ASP A 236 -35.66 5.07 1.79
C ASP A 236 -34.39 4.53 2.44
N LEU A 237 -33.54 3.88 1.64
CA LEU A 237 -32.20 3.46 2.07
C LEU A 237 -31.32 4.64 2.46
N LYS A 238 -31.34 5.71 1.67
CA LYS A 238 -30.58 6.92 1.96
C LYS A 238 -30.99 7.51 3.32
N GLN A 239 -32.28 7.59 3.61
CA GLN A 239 -32.79 8.04 4.91
C GLN A 239 -32.43 7.09 6.06
N ALA A 240 -32.51 5.78 5.83
CA ALA A 240 -32.13 4.77 6.83
C ALA A 240 -30.63 4.82 7.16
N VAL A 241 -29.77 5.06 6.17
CA VAL A 241 -28.32 5.22 6.38
C VAL A 241 -28.01 6.53 7.10
N ILE A 242 -28.63 7.64 6.70
CA ILE A 242 -28.46 8.95 7.36
C ILE A 242 -28.90 8.90 8.82
N SER A 243 -30.07 8.31 9.11
CA SER A 243 -30.57 8.20 10.48
C SER A 243 -29.64 7.36 11.36
N ARG A 244 -29.13 6.23 10.86
CA ARG A 244 -28.12 5.44 11.57
C ARG A 244 -26.80 6.19 11.77
N TYR A 245 -26.35 6.95 10.77
CA TYR A 245 -25.14 7.76 10.87
C TYR A 245 -25.27 8.87 11.92
N ALA A 246 -26.41 9.55 11.97
CA ALA A 246 -26.68 10.57 13.00
C ALA A 246 -26.72 9.96 14.42
N GLN A 247 -27.33 8.77 14.56
CA GLN A 247 -27.37 8.03 15.82
C GLN A 247 -25.99 7.52 16.26
N SER A 248 -25.18 6.98 15.34
CA SER A 248 -23.83 6.49 15.68
C SER A 248 -22.88 7.65 16.01
N SER A 249 -22.96 8.76 15.28
CA SER A 249 -22.14 9.95 15.53
C SER A 249 -22.43 10.56 16.91
N SER A 250 -23.70 10.65 17.29
CA SER A 250 -24.09 11.15 18.62
C SER A 250 -23.70 10.20 19.77
N MET A 251 -23.61 8.89 19.50
CA MET A 251 -23.16 7.90 20.49
C MET A 251 -21.63 7.87 20.66
N LEU A 252 -20.86 8.03 19.57
CA LEU A 252 -19.39 8.04 19.61
C LEU A 252 -18.82 9.39 20.07
N PHE A 253 -19.51 10.48 19.73
CA PHE A 253 -19.16 11.83 20.14
C PHE A 253 -20.31 12.39 20.97
N PRO A 254 -20.37 12.09 22.29
CA PRO A 254 -21.31 12.76 23.16
C PRO A 254 -21.00 14.25 23.07
N GLN A 255 -21.98 15.02 22.60
CA GLN A 255 -21.92 16.46 22.37
C GLN A 255 -21.51 17.16 23.69
N ARG A 256 -20.20 17.33 23.90
CA ARG A 256 -19.66 18.28 24.87
C ARG A 256 -19.82 19.63 24.22
N ASN A 257 -20.71 20.46 24.79
CA ASN A 257 -20.92 21.88 24.46
C ASN A 257 -19.88 22.42 23.48
N GLU A 258 -20.22 22.40 22.20
CA GLU A 258 -19.35 22.92 21.15
C GLU A 258 -19.23 24.44 21.34
N PRO A 259 -18.01 25.02 21.29
CA PRO A 259 -17.90 26.42 20.95
C PRO A 259 -18.49 26.58 19.55
N LYS A 260 -19.47 27.50 19.41
CA LYS A 260 -20.15 27.86 18.17
C LYS A 260 -19.20 27.75 16.97
N ALA A 261 -19.36 26.72 16.15
CA ALA A 261 -18.74 26.67 14.84
C ALA A 261 -19.31 27.85 14.04
N LEU A 262 -18.46 28.79 13.66
CA LEU A 262 -18.81 29.77 12.65
C LEU A 262 -19.03 28.99 11.36
N GLU A 263 -20.26 29.01 10.86
CA GLU A 263 -20.60 28.46 9.56
C GLU A 263 -19.71 29.16 8.52
N ALA A 264 -18.79 28.40 7.92
CA ALA A 264 -18.13 28.85 6.72
C ALA A 264 -19.21 29.07 5.66
N PRO A 265 -19.27 30.24 5.00
CA PRO A 265 -20.27 30.49 3.99
C PRO A 265 -20.14 29.42 2.91
N ILE A 266 -21.26 28.73 2.65
CA ILE A 266 -21.41 27.85 1.51
C ILE A 266 -21.31 28.75 0.28
N GLN A 267 -20.15 28.75 -0.38
CA GLN A 267 -20.05 29.27 -1.73
C GLN A 267 -20.69 28.21 -2.63
N GLU A 268 -21.87 28.52 -3.15
CA GLU A 268 -22.46 27.81 -4.28
C GLU A 268 -21.39 27.76 -5.37
N GLN A 269 -20.92 26.55 -5.69
CA GLN A 269 -20.04 26.34 -6.82
C GLN A 269 -20.89 26.48 -8.08
N GLU A 270 -21.03 27.70 -8.59
CA GLU A 270 -21.31 27.88 -10.01
C GLU A 270 -20.17 27.21 -10.78
N GLU A 271 -20.53 26.36 -11.73
CA GLU A 271 -19.61 25.74 -12.69
C GLU A 271 -18.84 26.86 -13.41
N ALA A 272 -17.63 27.14 -12.96
CA ALA A 272 -16.75 28.09 -13.62
C ALA A 272 -16.28 27.46 -14.95
N GLU A 273 -16.82 27.99 -16.05
CA GLU A 273 -16.24 27.86 -17.38
C GLU A 273 -14.73 28.14 -17.30
N ILE A 274 -13.94 27.20 -17.82
CA ILE A 274 -12.48 27.31 -17.87
C ILE A 274 -12.16 28.39 -18.89
N ILE A 275 -11.94 29.62 -18.42
CA ILE A 275 -11.26 30.65 -19.20
C ILE A 275 -9.76 30.38 -19.03
N GLU A 276 -9.08 30.06 -20.14
CA GLU A 276 -7.63 29.96 -20.21
C GLU A 276 -7.03 31.29 -19.73
N ALA A 277 -6.56 31.31 -18.49
CA ALA A 277 -5.88 32.46 -17.93
C ALA A 277 -4.49 32.57 -18.58
N GLU A 278 -4.36 33.50 -19.51
CA GLU A 278 -3.09 33.95 -20.06
C GLU A 278 -2.15 34.34 -18.90
N ILE A 279 -1.09 33.55 -18.69
CA ILE A 279 -0.14 33.77 -17.58
C ILE A 279 0.70 35.01 -17.91
N VAL A 280 0.30 36.17 -17.39
CA VAL A 280 1.08 37.41 -17.47
C VAL A 280 2.21 37.36 -16.44
N ALA A 281 3.35 36.79 -16.79
CA ALA A 281 4.55 36.77 -15.93
C ALA A 281 5.39 38.04 -16.15
N GLY A 282 5.64 38.81 -15.09
CA GLY A 282 6.50 40.01 -15.12
C GLY A 282 7.95 39.73 -14.72
N CYS A 283 8.90 40.41 -15.36
CA CYS A 283 10.32 40.35 -15.01
C CYS A 283 10.64 41.13 -13.73
N GLU A 284 11.26 40.48 -12.74
CA GLU A 284 11.62 41.11 -11.46
C GLU A 284 12.76 42.14 -11.56
N LYS A 285 13.51 42.19 -12.67
CA LYS A 285 14.63 43.13 -12.87
C LYS A 285 14.21 44.40 -13.63
N CYS A 286 13.48 44.27 -14.74
CA CYS A 286 13.10 45.40 -15.59
C CYS A 286 11.59 45.72 -15.55
N GLY A 287 10.77 44.90 -14.88
CA GLY A 287 9.32 45.10 -14.79
C GLY A 287 8.54 44.84 -16.08
N GLN A 288 9.20 44.42 -17.16
CA GLN A 288 8.54 44.11 -18.44
C GLN A 288 7.77 42.80 -18.35
N VAL A 289 6.62 42.76 -19.04
CA VAL A 289 5.84 41.53 -19.25
C VAL A 289 6.65 40.58 -20.15
N ILE A 290 6.71 39.31 -19.76
CA ILE A 290 7.45 38.28 -20.48
C ILE A 290 6.55 37.73 -21.58
N GLU A 291 6.93 38.02 -22.82
CA GLU A 291 6.27 37.51 -24.02
C GLU A 291 7.03 36.27 -24.55
N ALA A 292 6.31 35.37 -25.23
CA ALA A 292 6.91 34.22 -25.88
C ALA A 292 7.80 34.68 -27.05
N ILE A 293 8.96 34.04 -27.21
CA ILE A 293 9.89 34.35 -28.32
C ILE A 293 9.59 33.47 -29.53
N ASP A 294 9.33 32.18 -29.29
CA ASP A 294 9.06 31.17 -30.33
C ASP A 294 8.25 29.99 -29.73
N ASP A 295 7.91 29.01 -30.57
CA ASP A 295 7.12 27.83 -30.20
C ASP A 295 7.81 26.93 -29.14
N GLN A 296 9.13 27.08 -28.95
CA GLN A 296 9.91 26.32 -27.96
C GLN A 296 10.15 27.11 -26.66
N TRP A 297 10.12 28.44 -26.73
CA TRP A 297 10.27 29.38 -25.63
C TRP A 297 8.95 30.10 -25.36
N THR A 298 7.98 29.31 -24.88
CA THR A 298 6.73 29.83 -24.31
C THR A 298 6.99 30.57 -22.99
N VAL A 299 6.04 31.39 -22.55
CA VAL A 299 6.13 32.14 -21.27
C VAL A 299 6.42 31.21 -20.10
N GLU A 300 5.78 30.03 -20.08
CA GLU A 300 6.00 28.99 -19.08
C GLU A 300 7.43 28.43 -19.10
N ALA A 301 7.97 28.17 -20.30
CA ALA A 301 9.34 27.69 -20.47
C ALA A 301 10.37 28.74 -20.02
N ILE A 302 10.13 30.03 -20.32
CA ILE A 302 10.98 31.14 -19.87
C ILE A 302 10.97 31.23 -18.34
N VAL A 303 9.80 31.17 -17.71
CA VAL A 303 9.65 31.24 -16.24
C VAL A 303 10.30 30.02 -15.57
N ALA A 304 10.08 28.81 -16.08
CA ALA A 304 10.64 27.58 -15.54
C ALA A 304 12.18 27.57 -15.63
N TYR A 305 12.74 27.98 -16.76
CA TYR A 305 14.18 28.11 -16.93
C TYR A 305 14.77 29.17 -15.98
N SER A 306 14.06 30.29 -15.80
CA SER A 306 14.51 31.38 -14.91
C SER A 306 14.58 30.91 -13.45
N LYS A 307 13.52 30.27 -12.94
CA LYS A 307 13.48 29.76 -11.56
C LYS A 307 14.59 28.74 -11.29
N ASN A 308 14.83 27.83 -12.23
CA ASN A 308 15.85 26.79 -12.08
C ASN A 308 17.27 27.38 -12.08
N LYS A 309 17.54 28.38 -12.91
CA LYS A 309 18.91 28.91 -13.09
C LYS A 309 19.26 30.08 -12.16
N PHE A 310 18.26 30.82 -11.69
CA PHE A 310 18.45 32.06 -10.92
C PHE A 310 17.83 32.01 -9.51
N ARG A 311 17.72 30.82 -8.91
CA ARG A 311 17.21 30.59 -7.54
C ARG A 311 15.83 31.19 -7.33
N ASP A 312 14.85 30.67 -8.07
CA ASP A 312 13.43 31.03 -8.00
C ASP A 312 13.05 32.46 -8.43
N LYS A 313 13.99 33.25 -8.92
CA LYS A 313 13.71 34.57 -9.50
C LYS A 313 13.31 34.48 -10.96
N VAL A 314 12.38 35.34 -11.37
CA VAL A 314 11.85 35.38 -12.74
C VAL A 314 12.38 36.60 -13.49
N TYR A 315 13.14 36.33 -14.55
CA TYR A 315 13.76 37.35 -15.41
C TYR A 315 13.36 37.17 -16.87
N CYS A 316 13.19 38.28 -17.60
CA CYS A 316 13.02 38.24 -19.05
C CYS A 316 14.32 37.77 -19.75
N PRO A 317 14.22 37.26 -20.99
CA PRO A 317 15.35 36.70 -21.74
C PRO A 317 16.56 37.65 -21.87
N ASP A 318 16.34 38.96 -22.03
CA ASP A 318 17.42 39.94 -22.12
C ASP A 318 18.14 40.14 -20.77
N CYS A 319 17.37 40.24 -19.68
CA CYS A 319 17.92 40.31 -18.33
C CYS A 319 18.70 39.04 -17.96
N GLN A 320 18.26 37.87 -18.43
CA GLN A 320 18.99 36.61 -18.24
C GLN A 320 20.35 36.62 -18.94
N LYS A 321 20.43 37.15 -20.18
CA LYS A 321 21.69 37.26 -20.94
C LYS A 321 22.68 38.20 -20.23
N GLU A 322 22.24 39.37 -19.80
CA GLU A 322 23.09 40.33 -19.08
C GLU A 322 23.69 39.74 -17.79
N ILE A 323 22.87 39.03 -17.01
CA ILE A 323 23.32 38.39 -15.77
C ILE A 323 24.35 37.30 -16.08
N LEU A 324 24.10 36.49 -17.12
CA LEU A 324 25.02 35.43 -17.53
C LEU A 324 26.36 35.97 -18.06
N GLU A 325 26.34 37.09 -18.79
CA GLU A 325 27.56 37.76 -19.25
C GLU A 325 28.36 38.37 -18.09
N ALA A 326 27.68 38.98 -17.11
CA ALA A 326 28.31 39.47 -15.89
C ALA A 326 28.97 38.32 -15.10
N PHE A 327 28.30 37.17 -14.98
CA PHE A 327 28.86 35.97 -14.36
C PHE A 327 30.09 35.46 -15.13
N ARG A 328 30.06 35.41 -16.46
CA ARG A 328 31.21 34.99 -17.29
C ARG A 328 32.42 35.90 -17.10
N LYS A 329 32.23 37.23 -17.17
CA LYS A 329 33.31 38.22 -16.94
C LYS A 329 33.90 38.12 -15.53
N SER A 330 33.08 37.87 -14.51
CA SER A 330 33.55 37.68 -13.12
C SER A 330 34.41 36.42 -12.93
N LYS A 331 34.28 35.45 -13.83
CA LYS A 331 35.00 34.18 -13.80
C LYS A 331 36.36 34.28 -14.51
N GLU A 332 36.45 35.10 -15.55
CA GLU A 332 37.70 35.37 -16.29
C GLU A 332 38.68 36.26 -15.52
N VAL A 333 38.21 37.13 -14.63
CA VAL A 333 39.06 38.00 -13.78
C VAL A 333 39.67 37.25 -12.58
N LYS A 334 39.27 36.00 -12.35
CA LYS A 334 39.74 35.14 -11.23
C LYS A 334 40.64 33.98 -11.66
N GLN A 335 41.06 33.94 -12.93
CA GLN A 335 42.14 33.07 -13.43
C GLN A 335 43.40 33.90 -13.69
#